data_AF-A0AB72ZGT7-F1
#
_entry.id   AF-A0AB72ZGT7-F1
#
_cell.length_a   1.000
_cell.length_b   1.000
_cell.length_c   1.000
_cell.angle_alpha   90.00
_cell.angle_beta   90.00
_cell.angle_gamma   90.00
#
_symmetry.space_group_name_H-M   'P 1'
#
loop_
_entity.id
_entity.type
_entity.pdbx_description
1 polymer ?
#
loop_
_entity_poly.entity_id
_entity_poly.type
_entity_poly.pdbx_seq_one_letter_code
_entity_poly.pdbx_strand_id
1 'polypeptide(L)'
;MNLNKTGFFTAFTFLSAPVWATPQLKEAESIPSVIAAMTLEEKAAFVSGTGMNNAEKVAGAAGSTLAIPRLGIPQIVFADGPVGVRLGAGPTGGEKRFATGFPVSVAMAATWD
;
A
#
# COMPACT_ATOMS: atom_id res chain seq x y z
N MET A 1 44.54 -35.05 47.44
CA MET A 1 43.31 -34.81 46.67
C MET A 1 43.22 -33.31 46.43
N ASN A 2 43.68 -32.82 45.26
CA ASN A 2 43.48 -31.43 44.84
C ASN A 2 43.57 -31.39 43.32
N LEU A 3 42.43 -31.18 42.67
CA LEU A 3 42.25 -31.13 41.23
C LEU A 3 42.09 -29.66 40.82
N ASN A 4 43.04 -29.14 40.04
CA ASN A 4 43.03 -27.77 39.56
C ASN A 4 42.03 -27.68 38.39
N LYS A 5 40.90 -26.99 38.58
CA LYS A 5 39.89 -26.77 37.54
C LYS A 5 40.24 -25.51 36.73
N THR A 6 40.91 -25.68 35.62
CA THR A 6 41.13 -24.62 34.62
C THR A 6 39.85 -24.51 33.77
N GLY A 7 39.05 -23.47 34.01
CA GLY A 7 37.82 -23.19 33.27
C GLY A 7 38.09 -22.58 31.90
N PHE A 8 37.61 -23.23 30.85
CA PHE A 8 37.65 -22.74 29.47
C PHE A 8 36.45 -21.80 29.25
N PHE A 9 36.69 -20.49 29.17
CA PHE A 9 35.66 -19.50 28.81
C PHE A 9 35.62 -19.33 27.28
N THR A 10 34.64 -19.95 26.63
CA THR A 10 34.37 -19.73 25.21
C THR A 10 33.61 -18.42 25.05
N ALA A 11 34.27 -17.37 24.54
CA ALA A 11 33.63 -16.10 24.23
C ALA A 11 32.78 -16.25 22.95
N PHE A 12 31.46 -16.19 23.10
CA PHE A 12 30.53 -16.08 21.97
C PHE A 12 30.46 -14.59 21.55
N THR A 13 31.26 -14.20 20.56
CA THR A 13 31.13 -12.90 19.89
C THR A 13 29.87 -12.91 19.03
N PHE A 14 28.82 -12.20 19.46
CA PHE A 14 27.70 -11.85 18.62
C PHE A 14 28.19 -10.88 17.53
N LEU A 15 28.30 -11.35 16.28
CA LEU A 15 28.43 -10.47 15.12
C LEU A 15 27.07 -9.76 14.95
N SER A 16 27.00 -8.50 15.35
CA SER A 16 25.87 -7.63 14.97
C SER A 16 25.98 -7.37 13.47
N ALA A 17 25.13 -8.02 12.68
CA ALA A 17 24.98 -7.67 11.28
C ALA A 17 24.52 -6.19 11.19
N PRO A 18 25.05 -5.39 10.25
CA PRO A 18 24.54 -4.05 10.04
C PRO A 18 23.05 -4.14 9.74
N VAL A 19 22.22 -3.46 10.52
CA VAL A 19 20.81 -3.27 10.19
C VAL A 19 20.78 -2.26 9.06
N TRP A 20 20.70 -2.74 7.82
CA TRP A 20 20.44 -1.86 6.68
C TRP A 20 19.02 -1.34 6.87
N ALA A 21 18.88 -0.01 6.98
CA ALA A 21 17.57 0.61 7.11
C ALA A 21 16.71 0.19 5.92
N THR A 22 15.51 -0.35 6.20
CA THR A 22 14.59 -0.76 5.14
C THR A 22 14.20 0.46 4.31
N PRO A 23 14.37 0.44 2.98
CA PRO A 23 14.06 1.59 2.14
C PRO A 23 12.58 1.94 2.26
N GLN A 24 12.29 3.23 2.25
CA GLN A 24 10.94 3.77 2.34
C GLN A 24 10.64 4.60 1.09
N LEU A 25 9.43 4.47 0.55
CA LEU A 25 8.95 5.32 -0.52
C LEU A 25 8.77 6.76 0.02
N LYS A 26 9.57 7.70 -0.47
CA LYS A 26 9.50 9.11 -0.10
C LYS A 26 9.53 10.01 -1.35
N GLU A 27 10.64 9.93 -2.08
CA GLU A 27 10.88 10.70 -3.31
C GLU A 27 11.03 9.76 -4.51
N ALA A 28 11.02 10.32 -5.73
CA ALA A 28 11.14 9.53 -6.96
C ALA A 28 12.45 8.71 -7.01
N GLU A 29 13.53 9.24 -6.46
CA GLU A 29 14.85 8.58 -6.41
C GLU A 29 14.85 7.34 -5.51
N SER A 30 13.90 7.23 -4.58
CA SER A 30 13.76 6.06 -3.69
C SER A 30 13.17 4.84 -4.40
N ILE A 31 12.47 5.04 -5.52
CA ILE A 31 11.70 3.99 -6.23
C ILE A 31 12.55 2.76 -6.58
N PRO A 32 13.74 2.87 -7.20
CA PRO A 32 14.53 1.68 -7.55
C PRO A 32 14.91 0.85 -6.33
N SER A 33 15.28 1.50 -5.22
CA SER A 33 15.65 0.82 -3.98
C SER A 33 14.47 0.13 -3.31
N VAL A 34 13.28 0.75 -3.37
CA VAL A 34 12.03 0.19 -2.85
C VAL A 34 11.62 -1.04 -3.65
N ILE A 35 11.60 -0.96 -4.99
CA ILE A 35 11.26 -2.08 -5.87
C ILE A 35 12.25 -3.25 -5.69
N ALA A 36 13.53 -2.95 -5.52
CA ALA A 36 14.56 -3.96 -5.26
C ALA A 36 14.35 -4.67 -3.91
N ALA A 37 13.83 -3.96 -2.90
CA ALA A 37 13.56 -4.50 -1.58
C ALA A 37 12.22 -5.23 -1.44
N MET A 38 11.39 -5.27 -2.50
CA MET A 38 10.12 -6.02 -2.50
C MET A 38 10.36 -7.52 -2.64
N THR A 39 9.62 -8.32 -1.87
CA THR A 39 9.53 -9.77 -2.13
C THR A 39 8.77 -10.06 -3.43
N LEU A 40 8.83 -11.31 -3.91
CA LEU A 40 8.07 -11.70 -5.09
C LEU A 40 6.55 -11.59 -4.85
N GLU A 41 6.11 -11.94 -3.65
CA GLU A 41 4.72 -11.84 -3.21
C GLU A 41 4.27 -10.39 -3.12
N GLU A 42 5.10 -9.49 -2.57
CA GLU A 42 4.83 -8.05 -2.54
C GLU A 42 4.71 -7.47 -3.96
N LYS A 43 5.52 -7.93 -4.92
CA LYS A 43 5.41 -7.52 -6.33
C LYS A 43 4.13 -8.02 -6.98
N ALA A 44 3.77 -9.30 -6.77
CA ALA A 44 2.53 -9.87 -7.28
C ALA A 44 1.29 -9.17 -6.69
N ALA A 45 1.34 -8.87 -5.40
CA ALA A 45 0.31 -8.10 -4.70
C ALA A 45 0.19 -6.67 -5.25
N PHE A 46 1.32 -6.00 -5.54
CA PHE A 46 1.32 -4.61 -6.00
C PHE A 46 0.65 -4.43 -7.37
N VAL A 47 0.75 -5.42 -8.25
CA VAL A 47 0.10 -5.42 -9.57
C VAL A 47 -1.33 -5.99 -9.55
N SER A 48 -1.84 -6.33 -8.37
CA SER A 48 -3.18 -6.89 -8.17
C SER A 48 -4.07 -5.93 -7.40
N GLY A 49 -5.32 -5.82 -7.83
CA GLY A 49 -6.33 -5.06 -7.09
C GLY A 49 -6.88 -5.89 -5.92
N THR A 50 -7.38 -5.21 -4.89
CA THR A 50 -8.06 -5.86 -3.76
C THR A 50 -9.47 -6.36 -4.10
N GLY A 51 -9.94 -6.15 -5.33
CA GLY A 51 -11.32 -6.41 -5.74
C GLY A 51 -12.25 -5.21 -5.52
N MET A 52 -13.49 -5.35 -5.97
CA MET A 52 -14.47 -4.26 -6.01
C MET A 52 -15.03 -3.93 -4.61
N ASN A 53 -15.15 -2.65 -4.29
CA ASN A 53 -15.64 -2.15 -3.00
C ASN A 53 -14.82 -2.58 -1.76
N ASN A 54 -13.57 -3.02 -1.96
CA ASN A 54 -12.69 -3.50 -0.88
C ASN A 54 -11.71 -2.44 -0.34
N ALA A 55 -11.93 -1.16 -0.66
CA ALA A 55 -11.14 -0.07 -0.09
C ALA A 55 -11.53 0.18 1.37
N GLU A 56 -10.61 -0.02 2.30
CA GLU A 56 -10.90 0.01 3.75
C GLU A 56 -11.41 1.37 4.22
N LYS A 57 -10.84 2.45 3.68
CA LYS A 57 -11.10 3.82 4.15
C LYS A 57 -12.20 4.54 3.36
N VAL A 58 -12.56 4.04 2.18
CA VAL A 58 -13.44 4.73 1.24
C VAL A 58 -14.51 3.75 0.73
N ALA A 59 -15.61 3.68 1.49
CA ALA A 59 -16.76 2.87 1.13
C ALA A 59 -17.34 3.27 -0.24
N GLY A 60 -17.63 2.27 -1.07
CA GLY A 60 -18.20 2.45 -2.42
C GLY A 60 -17.18 2.80 -3.51
N ALA A 61 -15.89 2.83 -3.19
CA ALA A 61 -14.83 2.98 -4.19
C ALA A 61 -14.75 1.75 -5.11
N ALA A 62 -14.38 1.98 -6.37
CA ALA A 62 -14.33 0.93 -7.38
C ALA A 62 -13.27 -0.15 -7.07
N GLY A 63 -12.15 0.23 -6.47
CA GLY A 63 -11.12 -0.71 -6.04
C GLY A 63 -9.95 -0.04 -5.34
N SER A 64 -8.97 -0.84 -4.95
CA SER A 64 -7.73 -0.35 -4.34
C SER A 64 -6.55 -1.27 -4.60
N THR A 65 -5.33 -0.77 -4.38
CA THR A 65 -4.12 -1.61 -4.30
C THR A 65 -3.97 -2.26 -2.93
N LEU A 66 -3.10 -3.25 -2.83
CA LEU A 66 -2.60 -3.75 -1.55
C LEU A 66 -1.51 -2.80 -1.01
N ALA A 67 -1.55 -2.50 0.28
CA ALA A 67 -0.51 -1.72 0.94
C ALA A 67 0.74 -2.57 1.19
N ILE A 68 1.92 -1.94 1.22
CA ILE A 68 3.16 -2.56 1.68
C ILE A 68 3.77 -1.65 2.75
N PRO A 69 3.24 -1.68 4.00
CA PRO A 69 3.61 -0.72 5.04
C PRO A 69 5.10 -0.76 5.40
N ARG A 70 5.74 -1.93 5.27
CA ARG A 70 7.17 -2.11 5.52
C ARG A 70 8.05 -1.23 4.62
N LEU A 71 7.58 -0.93 3.41
CA LEU A 71 8.28 -0.09 2.42
C LEU A 71 7.66 1.32 2.30
N GLY A 72 6.72 1.66 3.20
CA GLY A 72 6.05 2.97 3.18
C GLY A 72 5.03 3.14 2.05
N ILE A 73 4.59 2.05 1.41
CA ILE A 73 3.61 2.11 0.32
C ILE A 73 2.19 2.00 0.93
N PRO A 74 1.36 3.06 0.85
CA PRO A 74 0.00 3.01 1.35
C PRO A 74 -0.93 2.25 0.37
N GLN A 75 -2.14 1.92 0.85
CA GLN A 75 -3.23 1.56 -0.04
C GLN A 75 -3.60 2.78 -0.91
N ILE A 76 -3.66 2.58 -2.22
CA ILE A 76 -4.15 3.57 -3.18
C ILE A 76 -5.59 3.18 -3.55
N VAL A 77 -6.51 4.13 -3.49
CA VAL A 77 -7.94 3.92 -3.73
C VAL A 77 -8.37 4.55 -5.05
N PHE A 78 -9.16 3.82 -5.84
CA PHE A 78 -9.70 4.23 -7.12
C PHE A 78 -11.23 4.30 -7.05
N ALA A 79 -11.82 5.38 -7.58
CA ALA A 79 -13.27 5.58 -7.63
C ALA A 79 -13.73 5.91 -9.06
N ASP A 80 -14.94 5.48 -9.41
CA ASP A 80 -15.58 5.78 -10.69
C ASP A 80 -15.98 7.26 -10.78
N GLY A 81 -16.12 7.78 -12.02
CA GLY A 81 -15.90 9.21 -12.20
C GLY A 81 -16.48 10.02 -13.37
N PRO A 82 -17.05 9.50 -14.47
CA PRO A 82 -17.29 10.36 -15.65
C PRO A 82 -18.19 11.58 -15.42
N VAL A 83 -19.09 11.52 -14.42
CA VAL A 83 -20.04 12.59 -14.08
C VAL A 83 -19.91 13.06 -12.63
N GLY A 84 -18.73 12.86 -12.04
CA GLY A 84 -18.47 13.11 -10.63
C GLY A 84 -18.05 11.84 -9.88
N VAL A 85 -17.47 12.03 -8.69
CA VAL A 85 -16.92 10.94 -7.88
C VAL A 85 -18.05 10.05 -7.37
N ARG A 86 -17.99 8.75 -7.66
CA ARG A 86 -18.96 7.77 -7.16
C ARG A 86 -18.45 7.13 -5.87
N LEU A 87 -19.06 7.50 -4.74
CA LEU A 87 -18.77 6.97 -3.39
C LEU A 87 -20.05 6.56 -2.66
N GLY A 88 -19.90 5.82 -1.56
CA GLY A 88 -20.99 5.51 -0.63
C GLY A 88 -21.85 4.31 -1.06
N ALA A 89 -23.05 4.22 -0.47
CA ALA A 89 -24.01 3.16 -0.77
C ALA A 89 -24.53 3.23 -2.22
N GLY A 90 -23.81 2.59 -3.13
CA GLY A 90 -24.41 1.99 -4.31
C GLY A 90 -25.35 0.83 -3.92
N PRO A 91 -25.81 0.00 -4.88
CA PRO A 91 -26.68 -1.15 -4.60
C PRO A 91 -26.09 -2.19 -3.63
N THR A 92 -24.81 -2.06 -3.26
CA THR A 92 -24.07 -2.93 -2.34
C THR A 92 -24.08 -2.47 -0.88
N GLY A 93 -24.75 -1.35 -0.55
CA GLY A 93 -24.81 -0.81 0.82
C GLY A 93 -23.60 0.04 1.22
N GLY A 94 -23.69 0.73 2.37
CA GLY A 94 -22.67 1.65 2.91
C GLY A 94 -23.26 2.91 3.54
N GLU A 95 -22.40 3.80 4.06
CA GLU A 95 -22.83 5.13 4.49
C GLU A 95 -23.11 6.04 3.28
N LYS A 96 -24.15 6.87 3.38
CA LYS A 96 -24.45 7.87 2.33
C LYS A 96 -23.36 8.94 2.35
N ARG A 97 -22.63 9.06 1.24
CA ARG A 97 -21.68 10.14 0.98
C ARG A 97 -22.15 10.91 -0.24
N PHE A 98 -22.10 12.23 -0.16
CA PHE A 98 -22.56 13.10 -1.24
C PHE A 98 -21.37 13.59 -2.07
N ALA A 99 -21.56 13.63 -3.37
CA ALA A 99 -20.65 14.22 -4.34
C ALA A 99 -21.47 15.00 -5.37
N THR A 100 -20.85 15.94 -6.07
CA THR A 100 -21.51 16.70 -7.14
C THR A 100 -21.73 15.81 -8.35
N GLY A 101 -22.99 15.70 -8.80
CA GLY A 101 -23.34 15.11 -10.08
C GLY A 101 -23.27 16.17 -11.18
N PHE A 102 -22.29 16.06 -12.06
CA PHE A 102 -22.10 16.96 -13.20
C PHE A 102 -22.96 16.52 -14.40
N PRO A 103 -23.17 17.39 -15.40
CA PRO A 103 -23.76 16.99 -16.66
C PRO A 103 -22.99 15.83 -17.31
N VAL A 104 -23.71 14.95 -18.02
CA VAL A 104 -23.10 13.84 -18.76
C VAL A 104 -22.13 14.34 -19.84
N SER A 105 -21.16 13.52 -20.22
CA SER A 105 -20.10 13.89 -21.17
C SER A 105 -20.63 14.44 -22.50
N VAL A 106 -21.76 13.93 -23.01
CA VAL A 106 -22.38 14.45 -24.24
C VAL A 106 -22.94 15.86 -24.06
N ALA A 107 -23.45 16.21 -22.87
CA ALA A 107 -23.92 17.55 -22.56
C ALA A 107 -22.74 18.52 -22.39
N MET A 108 -21.66 18.08 -21.73
CA MET A 108 -20.41 18.84 -21.65
C MET A 108 -19.81 19.08 -23.03
N ALA A 109 -19.76 18.06 -23.90
CA ALA A 109 -19.27 18.20 -25.28
C ALA A 109 -20.11 19.20 -26.11
N ALA A 110 -21.42 19.29 -25.84
CA ALA A 110 -22.30 20.24 -26.51
C ALA A 110 -22.04 21.71 -26.15
N THR A 111 -21.23 21.98 -25.11
CA THR A 111 -20.83 23.34 -24.74
C THR A 111 -19.76 23.93 -25.66
N TRP A 112 -18.93 23.07 -26.28
CA TRP A 112 -17.73 23.46 -27.02
C TRP A 112 -16.70 24.26 -26.21
N ASP A 113 -16.68 24.07 -24.89
CA ASP A 113 -15.74 24.68 -23.93
C ASP A 113 -14.94 23.59 -23.19
#